data_AF-A0AAE2BQ07-F1
#
_entry.id   AF-A0AAE2BQ07-F1
#
_cell.length_a   1.000
_cell.length_b   1.000
_cell.length_c   1.000
_cell.angle_alpha   90.00
_cell.angle_beta   90.00
_cell.angle_gamma   90.00
#
_symmetry.space_group_name_H-M   'P 1'
#
loop_
_entity.id
_entity.type
_entity.pdbx_description
1 polymer ?
#
loop_
_entity_poly.entity_id
_entity_poly.type
_entity_poly.pdbx_seq_one_letter_code
_entity_poly.pdbx_strand_id
1 'polypeptide(L)'
;MATAIVRSGLRSALSGGASAPRVSQASRRSFSSSSHHDEAAEAGKWEKITYLGIATCSILAIYNLSKGHPHHEEPPAYPYLHIRNKEFPWGPDGLFEVKHH
;
A
#
# COMPACT_ATOMS: atom_id res chain seq x y z
N MET A 1 -19.55 -17.24 -2.53
CA MET A 1 -20.57 -16.24 -2.14
C MET A 1 -21.23 -15.72 -3.41
N ALA A 2 -22.33 -16.34 -3.84
CA ALA A 2 -23.06 -15.97 -5.05
C ALA A 2 -24.32 -15.20 -4.65
N THR A 3 -24.48 -13.95 -5.09
CA THR A 3 -25.67 -13.13 -4.83
C THR A 3 -26.58 -13.14 -6.04
N ALA A 4 -27.75 -13.74 -5.88
CA ALA A 4 -28.83 -13.75 -6.86
C ALA A 4 -29.48 -12.36 -6.94
N ILE A 5 -29.54 -11.77 -8.15
CA ILE A 5 -30.32 -10.55 -8.39
C ILE A 5 -31.72 -10.97 -8.83
N VAL A 6 -32.68 -10.68 -7.95
CA VAL A 6 -34.12 -10.85 -8.14
C VAL A 6 -34.61 -9.96 -9.28
N ARG A 7 -35.40 -10.54 -10.19
CA ARG A 7 -36.15 -9.82 -11.23
C ARG A 7 -37.38 -9.16 -10.58
N SER A 8 -37.63 -7.88 -10.87
CA SER A 8 -38.96 -7.29 -10.72
C SER A 8 -39.23 -6.39 -11.92
N GLY A 9 -40.32 -6.68 -12.63
CA GLY A 9 -40.73 -5.98 -13.82
C GLY A 9 -41.89 -5.04 -13.54
N LEU A 10 -41.99 -3.97 -14.32
CA LEU A 10 -43.27 -3.38 -14.67
C LEU A 10 -43.19 -2.88 -16.12
N ARG A 11 -44.04 -3.45 -16.97
CA ARG A 11 -44.28 -2.99 -18.34
C ARG A 11 -45.50 -2.07 -18.36
N SER A 12 -45.40 -1.08 -19.24
CA SER A 12 -46.48 -0.39 -19.96
C SER A 12 -47.29 0.68 -19.22
N ALA A 13 -47.21 1.91 -19.75
CA ALA A 13 -48.40 2.67 -20.12
C ALA A 13 -48.04 3.69 -21.22
N LEU A 14 -48.53 3.43 -22.43
CA LEU A 14 -48.72 4.45 -23.45
C LEU A 14 -49.94 5.29 -23.06
N SER A 15 -49.72 6.55 -22.73
CA SER A 15 -50.75 7.61 -22.74
C SER A 15 -50.03 8.89 -23.14
N GLY A 16 -50.30 9.47 -24.31
CA GLY A 16 -51.43 10.37 -24.47
C GLY A 16 -50.93 11.80 -24.20
N GLY A 17 -50.90 12.64 -25.23
CA GLY A 17 -50.16 13.91 -25.25
C GLY A 17 -50.61 14.96 -24.25
N ALA A 18 -49.64 15.74 -23.75
CA ALA A 18 -49.73 17.16 -23.43
C ALA A 18 -48.30 17.65 -23.15
N SER A 19 -47.94 18.80 -23.70
CA SER A 19 -46.62 19.42 -23.60
C SER A 19 -46.19 19.66 -22.14
N ALA A 20 -45.33 18.80 -21.60
CA ALA A 20 -44.60 19.09 -20.38
C ALA A 20 -43.44 20.05 -20.70
N PRO A 21 -43.21 21.13 -19.92
CA PRO A 21 -42.06 21.98 -20.11
C PRO A 21 -40.81 21.14 -19.87
N ARG A 22 -39.85 21.21 -20.80
CA ARG A 22 -38.57 20.52 -20.74
C ARG A 22 -37.92 20.84 -19.40
N VAL A 23 -37.97 19.88 -18.45
CA VAL A 23 -37.03 19.84 -17.34
C VAL A 23 -35.67 19.88 -18.02
N SER A 24 -34.94 20.98 -17.81
CA SER A 24 -33.55 21.09 -18.24
C SER A 24 -32.89 19.82 -17.75
N GLN A 25 -32.47 18.99 -18.70
CA GLN A 25 -31.72 17.77 -18.44
C GLN A 25 -30.49 18.25 -17.69
N ALA A 26 -30.56 18.24 -16.35
CA ALA A 26 -29.46 18.57 -15.47
C ALA A 26 -28.30 17.82 -16.08
N SER A 27 -27.32 18.57 -16.60
CA SER A 27 -26.20 18.03 -17.36
C SER A 27 -25.78 16.79 -16.59
N ARG A 28 -26.14 15.61 -17.12
CA ARG A 28 -25.75 14.37 -16.49
C ARG A 28 -24.27 14.47 -16.64
N ARG A 29 -23.59 14.83 -15.56
CA ARG A 29 -22.17 14.66 -15.43
C ARG A 29 -22.00 13.18 -15.70
N SER A 30 -21.71 12.88 -16.95
CA SER A 30 -21.29 11.57 -17.38
C SER A 30 -19.97 11.46 -16.64
N PHE A 31 -19.99 10.88 -15.44
CA PHE A 31 -18.83 10.18 -14.97
C PHE A 31 -18.48 9.27 -16.14
N SER A 32 -17.31 9.47 -16.73
CA SER A 32 -16.83 8.69 -17.87
C SER A 32 -16.72 7.23 -17.43
N SER A 33 -17.84 6.52 -17.42
CA SER A 33 -17.97 5.15 -16.90
C SER A 33 -17.62 4.12 -17.96
N SER A 34 -16.88 4.52 -18.99
CA SER A 34 -16.44 3.67 -20.09
C SER A 34 -14.97 3.23 -19.92
N SER A 35 -14.47 3.16 -18.68
CA SER A 35 -13.11 2.75 -18.33
C SER A 35 -12.98 1.31 -17.85
N HIS A 36 -14.05 0.51 -17.81
CA HIS A 36 -13.98 -0.86 -17.28
C HIS A 36 -12.94 -1.75 -18.01
N HIS A 37 -12.65 -1.48 -19.28
CA HIS A 37 -11.59 -2.19 -20.00
C HIS A 37 -10.18 -1.73 -19.59
N ASP A 38 -10.03 -0.44 -19.29
CA ASP A 38 -8.75 0.17 -18.94
C ASP A 38 -8.38 -0.10 -17.48
N GLU A 39 -9.33 -0.14 -16.55
CA GLU A 39 -9.07 -0.37 -15.12
C GLU A 39 -8.43 -1.74 -14.84
N ALA A 40 -8.92 -2.80 -15.48
CA ALA A 40 -8.35 -4.13 -15.31
C ALA A 40 -6.94 -4.24 -15.92
N ALA A 41 -6.71 -3.60 -17.08
CA ALA A 41 -5.41 -3.54 -17.72
C ALA A 41 -4.41 -2.72 -16.89
N GLU A 42 -4.83 -1.59 -16.34
CA GLU A 42 -4.03 -0.74 -15.46
C GLU A 42 -3.70 -1.43 -14.14
N ALA A 43 -4.67 -2.10 -13.51
CA ALA A 43 -4.43 -2.92 -12.32
C ALA A 43 -3.43 -4.05 -12.61
N GLY A 44 -3.59 -4.77 -13.73
CA GLY A 44 -2.67 -5.82 -14.14
C GLY A 44 -1.26 -5.32 -14.47
N LYS A 45 -1.12 -4.07 -14.95
CA LYS A 45 0.19 -3.42 -15.13
C LYS A 45 0.87 -3.18 -13.79
N TRP A 46 0.16 -2.56 -12.84
CA TRP A 46 0.72 -2.29 -11.51
C TRP A 46 1.03 -3.57 -10.74
N GLU A 47 0.20 -4.61 -10.86
CA GLU A 47 0.49 -5.92 -10.31
C GLU A 47 1.84 -6.47 -10.79
N LYS A 48 2.09 -6.42 -12.11
CA LYS A 48 3.36 -6.88 -12.69
C LYS A 48 4.55 -6.05 -12.20
N ILE A 49 4.40 -4.73 -12.14
CA ILE A 49 5.45 -3.82 -11.62
C ILE A 49 5.74 -4.14 -10.16
N THR A 50 4.70 -4.38 -9.36
CA THR A 50 4.85 -4.77 -7.95
C THR A 50 5.56 -6.11 -7.81
N TYR A 51 5.21 -7.14 -8.59
CA TYR A 51 5.93 -8.41 -8.56
C TYR A 51 7.40 -8.27 -8.97
N LEU A 52 7.70 -7.42 -9.97
CA LEU A 52 9.08 -7.09 -10.32
C LEU A 52 9.80 -6.40 -9.16
N GLY A 53 9.15 -5.46 -8.48
CA GLY A 53 9.65 -4.80 -7.28
C GLY A 53 9.93 -5.80 -6.14
N ILE A 54 8.98 -6.70 -5.86
CA ILE A 54 9.14 -7.75 -4.85
C ILE A 54 10.35 -8.63 -5.17
N ALA A 55 10.46 -9.10 -6.42
CA ALA A 55 11.57 -9.96 -6.83
C ALA A 55 12.92 -9.25 -6.68
N THR A 56 13.02 -8.01 -7.14
CA THR A 56 14.27 -7.22 -7.06
C THR A 56 14.64 -6.90 -5.61
N CYS A 57 13.70 -6.46 -4.77
CA CYS A 57 13.93 -6.23 -3.35
C CYS A 57 14.33 -7.51 -2.61
N SER A 58 13.71 -8.65 -2.93
CA SER A 58 14.04 -9.94 -2.32
C SER A 58 15.46 -10.38 -2.67
N ILE A 59 15.86 -10.24 -3.94
CA ILE A 59 17.23 -10.56 -4.38
C ILE A 59 18.24 -9.64 -3.67
N LEU A 60 17.96 -8.34 -3.58
CA LEU A 60 18.83 -7.39 -2.90
C LEU A 60 18.95 -7.70 -1.41
N ALA A 61 17.84 -8.09 -0.76
CA ALA A 61 17.86 -8.52 0.62
C ALA A 61 18.75 -9.76 0.81
N ILE A 62 18.57 -10.81 0.00
CA ILE A 62 19.41 -12.00 0.04
C ILE A 62 20.88 -11.63 -0.13
N TYR A 63 21.21 -10.80 -1.12
CA TYR A 63 22.57 -10.36 -1.36
C TYR A 63 23.19 -9.62 -0.15
N ASN A 64 22.47 -8.68 0.45
CA ASN A 64 22.97 -7.93 1.60
C ASN A 64 23.11 -8.81 2.85
N LEU A 65 22.13 -9.69 3.10
CA LEU A 65 22.15 -10.59 4.27
C LEU A 65 23.15 -11.74 4.13
N SER A 66 23.56 -12.09 2.90
CA SER A 66 24.58 -13.12 2.66
C SER A 66 25.99 -12.71 3.07
N LYS A 67 26.23 -11.41 3.29
CA LYS A 67 27.54 -10.89 3.67
C LYS A 67 27.68 -10.87 5.19
N GLY A 68 28.86 -11.26 5.68
CA GLY A 68 29.22 -10.99 7.06
C GLY A 68 29.37 -9.48 7.32
N HIS A 69 29.12 -9.05 8.55
CA HIS A 69 29.38 -7.68 9.00
C HIS A 69 30.51 -7.71 10.05
N PRO A 70 31.79 -7.59 9.63
CA PRO A 70 32.90 -7.61 10.57
C PRO A 70 32.83 -6.38 11.47
N HIS A 71 32.81 -6.60 12.78
CA HIS A 71 32.98 -5.54 13.75
C HIS A 71 34.43 -5.09 13.78
N HIS A 72 34.64 -3.78 13.82
CA HIS A 72 35.96 -3.22 14.05
C HIS A 72 36.35 -3.39 15.52
N GLU A 73 37.65 -3.38 15.79
CA GLU A 73 38.15 -3.33 17.17
C GLU A 73 37.57 -2.11 17.90
N GLU A 74 37.23 -2.31 19.17
CA GLU A 74 36.65 -1.24 19.98
C GLU A 74 37.67 -0.10 20.10
N PRO A 75 37.26 1.16 19.84
CA PRO A 75 38.15 2.28 20.00
C PRO A 75 38.56 2.44 21.47
N PRO A 76 39.67 3.13 21.76
CA PRO A 76 40.03 3.48 23.13
C PRO A 76 38.88 4.14 23.89
N ALA A 77 38.83 3.94 25.21
CA ALA A 77 37.80 4.49 26.08
C ALA A 77 37.91 6.03 26.20
N TYR A 78 37.47 6.74 25.16
CA TYR A 78 37.47 8.19 25.14
C TYR A 78 36.43 8.75 26.12
N PRO A 79 36.69 9.90 26.77
CA PRO A 79 35.78 10.48 27.78
C PRO A 79 34.37 10.81 27.27
N TYR A 80 34.21 10.91 25.94
CA TYR A 80 32.93 11.20 25.29
C TYR A 80 32.17 9.94 24.83
N LEU A 81 32.78 8.75 24.91
CA LEU A 81 32.15 7.47 24.62
C LEU A 81 31.63 6.84 25.92
N HIS A 82 30.59 6.01 25.81
CA HIS A 82 30.01 5.27 26.93
C HIS A 82 29.63 6.14 28.15
N ILE A 83 29.28 7.41 27.95
CA ILE A 83 28.86 8.31 29.04
C ILE A 83 27.54 7.80 29.67
N ARG A 84 27.52 7.72 31.00
CA ARG A 84 26.32 7.45 31.82
C ARG A 84 26.16 8.50 32.92
N ASN A 85 25.23 9.44 32.74
CA ASN A 85 24.89 10.44 33.75
C ASN A 85 23.83 9.94 34.75
N LYS A 86 23.00 8.99 34.31
CA LYS A 86 21.97 8.30 35.09
C LYS A 86 21.86 6.88 34.56
N GLU A 87 21.74 5.92 35.47
CA GLU A 87 21.56 4.52 35.12
C GLU A 87 20.28 4.28 34.33
N PHE A 88 20.33 3.32 33.41
CA PHE A 88 19.12 2.87 32.74
C PHE A 88 18.26 2.03 33.69
N PRO A 89 16.93 2.04 33.48
CA PRO A 89 16.01 1.29 34.35
C PRO A 89 16.10 -0.24 34.19
N TRP A 90 16.81 -0.75 33.16
CA TRP A 90 16.92 -2.19 32.87
C TRP A 90 18.33 -2.76 33.09
N GLY A 91 19.31 -1.95 33.49
CA GLY A 91 20.68 -2.41 33.76
C GLY A 91 21.77 -1.50 33.19
N PRO A 92 23.04 -1.96 33.22
CA PRO A 92 24.20 -1.14 32.82
C PRO A 92 24.33 -0.94 31.30
N ASP A 93 23.86 -1.93 30.54
CA ASP A 93 23.99 -1.97 29.08
C ASP A 93 22.85 -1.22 28.38
N GLY A 94 23.15 -0.67 27.21
CA GLY A 94 22.18 -0.07 26.30
C GLY A 94 21.13 -1.07 25.81
N LEU A 95 20.00 -0.51 25.37
CA LEU A 95 18.80 -1.29 25.06
C LEU A 95 19.02 -2.35 23.96
N PHE A 96 19.90 -2.06 23.01
CA PHE A 96 20.25 -2.94 21.89
C PHE A 96 21.77 -3.03 21.73
N GLU A 97 22.48 -3.44 22.78
CA GLU A 97 23.94 -3.64 22.74
C GLU A 97 24.32 -5.10 22.45
N VAL A 98 25.35 -5.28 21.63
CA VAL A 98 25.99 -6.57 21.39
C VAL A 98 27.16 -6.69 22.36
N LYS A 99 27.12 -7.67 23.25
CA LYS A 99 28.07 -7.78 24.39
C LYS A 99 29.40 -8.44 24.04
N HIS A 100 29.42 -9.21 22.96
CA HIS A 100 30.58 -10.00 22.55
C HIS A 100 30.77 -9.81 21.04
N HIS A 101 31.96 -9.34 20.67
CA HIS A 101 32.42 -9.33 19.28
C HIS A 101 33.12 -10.65 18.94
#